data_AF-A0A672GZ91-F1
#
_entry.id   AF-A0A672GZ91-F1
#
_cell.length_a   1.000
_cell.length_b   1.000
_cell.length_c   1.000
_cell.angle_alpha   90.00
_cell.angle_beta   90.00
_cell.angle_gamma   90.00
#
_symmetry.space_group_name_H-M   'P 1'
#
loop_
_entity.id
_entity.type
_entity.pdbx_description
1 polymer ?
#
loop_
_entity_poly.entity_id
_entity_poly.type
_entity_poly.pdbx_seq_one_letter_code
_entity_poly.pdbx_strand_id
1 'polypeptide(L)'
;TYRVVFLPGAFQNVSVSQNETVQAVVSRIPESVAFITLQFHTQHRNATLSYTRDPGPGRSLTAVDSGLLSSLLPGQTSLALYLSAPGNETVAGTGVILPYASTDPVPGACNTEFDLEIDPNVHIQYNLYETAVRFAPANLGYERGGSPPACDQATGAATRWRLQYDVYQYFLPESDLSERSLFAAVQRVAERRGVAEHGRRVLTLRASDPSVAVFNSIPGQGVVYSVVVRDPLLNTSAAYVPAHTYACSFASALDGCQTLGRISTKIFFSAAGLAGLFICFCGHRFFKCELFCMGFSFATFFFFVLITRTTVLDYNVRLALSAVVGVAGGALLVMSWWRFGSVMACVVVIGLMLGFLIASTVLFTPLGDLDLFRRSAAVFWVTFCCIAVMVLMLLVRWPREGNIATCGVVGAYAVVLAVNAYVYTSLSYITLNILKRLLNDNFSLVFTDVPFQGIDYALITVWVVLGVCGAVLQLYRERSRPFFPPSPYLMWLQERERRKTNVLDPSHHFPSLPSRVLARARQLTQRAEPAGEHTPLLL
;
A
#
# COMPACT_ATOMS: atom_id res chain seq x y z
N THR A 1 -2.83 36.79 -30.33
CA THR A 1 -2.94 36.51 -28.89
C THR A 1 -4.25 35.80 -28.66
N TYR A 2 -4.20 34.53 -28.29
CA TYR A 2 -5.40 33.75 -27.99
C TYR A 2 -5.91 34.14 -26.61
N ARG A 3 -7.21 34.42 -26.49
CA ARG A 3 -7.84 34.88 -25.24
C ARG A 3 -8.93 33.88 -24.85
N VAL A 4 -8.88 33.42 -23.61
CA VAL A 4 -9.91 32.57 -23.02
C VAL A 4 -10.59 33.36 -21.92
N VAL A 5 -11.92 33.48 -21.99
CA VAL A 5 -12.71 34.21 -21.00
C VAL A 5 -13.35 33.20 -20.06
N PHE A 6 -12.93 33.24 -18.81
CA PHE A 6 -13.48 32.39 -17.76
C PHE A 6 -14.66 33.07 -17.08
N LEU A 7 -15.69 32.29 -16.77
CA LEU A 7 -16.76 32.70 -15.87
C LEU A 7 -16.41 32.24 -14.45
N PRO A 8 -16.59 33.08 -13.41
CA PRO A 8 -16.36 32.68 -12.03
C PRO A 8 -17.11 31.39 -11.68
N GLY A 9 -16.42 30.43 -11.06
CA GLY A 9 -16.95 29.13 -10.66
C GLY A 9 -17.16 28.11 -11.78
N ALA A 10 -17.02 28.49 -13.05
CA ALA A 10 -17.19 27.57 -14.18
C ALA A 10 -15.86 26.95 -14.59
N PHE A 11 -15.84 25.62 -14.66
CA PHE A 11 -14.70 24.89 -15.21
C PHE A 11 -14.69 24.96 -16.72
N GLN A 12 -13.50 25.17 -17.29
CA GLN A 12 -13.32 25.22 -18.73
C GLN A 12 -12.07 24.45 -19.14
N ASN A 13 -12.22 23.58 -20.12
CA ASN A 13 -11.09 22.88 -20.73
C ASN A 13 -10.36 23.85 -21.66
N VAL A 14 -9.04 23.94 -21.49
CA VAL A 14 -8.17 24.81 -22.28
C VAL A 14 -7.00 23.99 -22.81
N SER A 15 -6.73 24.11 -24.10
CA SER A 15 -5.54 23.59 -24.74
C SER A 15 -4.62 24.75 -25.12
N VAL A 16 -3.37 24.69 -24.67
CA VAL A 16 -2.32 25.65 -24.98
C VAL A 16 -1.34 24.99 -25.94
N SER A 17 -1.17 25.59 -27.12
CA SER A 17 -0.24 25.05 -28.12
C SER A 17 1.21 25.30 -27.70
N GLN A 18 2.14 24.57 -28.33
CA GLN A 18 3.58 24.72 -28.11
C GLN A 18 4.03 26.18 -28.31
N ASN A 19 4.85 26.70 -27.40
CA ASN A 19 5.36 28.08 -27.41
C ASN A 19 4.28 29.19 -27.51
N GLU A 20 3.02 28.87 -27.24
CA GLU A 20 1.95 29.86 -27.16
C GLU A 20 1.70 30.29 -25.71
N THR A 21 1.37 31.57 -25.56
CA THR A 21 0.85 32.13 -24.31
C THR A 21 -0.60 32.53 -24.54
N VAL A 22 -1.49 31.92 -23.77
CA VAL A 22 -2.92 32.20 -23.75
C VAL A 22 -3.22 33.18 -22.63
N GLN A 23 -4.02 34.20 -22.94
CA GLN A 23 -4.48 35.15 -21.93
C GLN A 23 -5.77 34.64 -21.30
N ALA A 24 -5.72 34.29 -20.02
CA ALA A 24 -6.88 33.93 -19.21
C ALA A 24 -7.49 35.21 -18.62
N VAL A 25 -8.68 35.58 -19.11
CA VAL A 25 -9.34 36.83 -18.70
C VAL A 25 -10.58 36.53 -17.86
N VAL A 26 -10.59 37.14 -16.69
CA VAL A 26 -11.73 37.19 -15.78
C VAL A 26 -12.48 38.47 -16.06
N SER A 27 -13.80 38.39 -16.21
CA SER A 27 -14.65 39.55 -16.46
C SER A 27 -15.88 39.52 -15.54
N ARG A 28 -16.48 40.69 -15.32
CA ARG A 28 -17.67 40.86 -14.45
C ARG A 28 -17.41 40.42 -13.02
N ILE A 29 -16.26 40.80 -12.47
CA ILE A 29 -15.91 40.54 -11.07
C ILE A 29 -16.81 41.40 -10.16
N PRO A 30 -17.60 40.81 -9.25
CA PRO A 30 -18.43 41.57 -8.31
C PRO A 30 -17.60 42.40 -7.32
N GLU A 31 -18.16 43.50 -6.81
CA GLU A 31 -17.49 44.37 -5.82
C GLU A 31 -17.23 43.66 -4.48
N SER A 32 -18.07 42.68 -4.13
CA SER A 32 -17.94 41.88 -2.89
C SER A 32 -16.74 40.95 -2.87
N VAL A 33 -16.05 40.78 -4.00
CA VAL A 33 -14.86 39.92 -4.13
C VAL A 33 -13.62 40.74 -3.82
N ALA A 34 -12.78 40.28 -2.89
CA ALA A 34 -11.52 40.95 -2.55
C ALA A 34 -10.32 40.35 -3.28
N PHE A 35 -10.33 39.03 -3.50
CA PHE A 35 -9.26 38.32 -4.20
C PHE A 35 -9.82 37.16 -5.02
N ILE A 36 -9.06 36.76 -6.05
CA ILE A 36 -9.42 35.70 -6.98
C ILE A 36 -8.26 34.73 -7.09
N THR A 37 -8.60 33.44 -7.07
CA THR A 37 -7.66 32.37 -7.40
C THR A 37 -8.00 31.80 -8.78
N LEU A 38 -7.05 31.86 -9.71
CA LEU A 38 -7.11 31.10 -10.96
C LEU A 38 -6.34 29.80 -10.77
N GLN A 39 -6.97 28.69 -11.09
CA GLN A 39 -6.39 27.35 -11.02
C GLN A 39 -6.35 26.75 -12.41
N PHE A 40 -5.32 25.97 -12.70
CA PHE A 40 -5.17 25.20 -13.93
C PHE A 40 -4.56 23.83 -13.62
N HIS A 41 -5.27 22.79 -14.03
CA HIS A 41 -4.95 21.41 -13.72
C HIS A 41 -4.77 20.60 -14.99
N THR A 42 -3.69 19.84 -15.03
CA THR A 42 -3.30 18.92 -16.11
C THR A 42 -3.03 17.56 -15.47
N GLN A 43 -2.98 16.48 -16.25
CA GLN A 43 -2.73 15.15 -15.65
C GLN A 43 -1.25 14.89 -15.34
N HIS A 44 -0.34 15.24 -16.26
CA HIS A 44 1.08 14.88 -16.11
C HIS A 44 2.03 15.87 -16.77
N ARG A 45 1.51 16.84 -17.54
CA ARG A 45 2.33 17.81 -18.28
C ARG A 45 2.30 19.12 -17.55
N ASN A 46 3.46 19.62 -17.14
CA ASN A 46 3.53 20.90 -16.47
C ASN A 46 2.94 22.01 -17.35
N ALA A 47 2.23 22.94 -16.73
CA ALA A 47 1.78 24.18 -17.33
C ALA A 47 2.34 25.35 -16.52
N THR A 48 2.66 26.46 -17.18
CA THR A 48 3.12 27.67 -16.50
C THR A 48 1.98 28.66 -16.39
N LEU A 49 1.62 29.04 -15.17
CA LEU A 49 0.68 30.11 -14.89
C LEU A 49 1.44 31.33 -14.35
N SER A 50 1.18 32.51 -14.91
CA SER A 50 1.95 33.74 -14.64
C SER A 50 1.07 34.99 -14.55
N TYR A 51 1.46 35.93 -13.67
CA TYR A 51 0.86 37.28 -13.61
C TYR A 51 1.25 38.13 -14.83
N THR A 52 2.41 37.88 -15.43
CA THR A 52 2.95 38.62 -16.58
C THR A 52 3.08 37.71 -17.79
N ARG A 53 3.08 38.31 -19.00
CA ARG A 53 3.22 37.56 -20.25
C ARG A 53 4.52 36.77 -20.29
N ASP A 54 5.61 37.40 -19.89
CA ASP A 54 6.91 36.75 -19.73
C ASP A 54 7.01 36.25 -18.28
N PRO A 55 7.12 34.93 -18.05
CA PRO A 55 7.20 34.36 -16.72
C PRO A 55 8.52 34.77 -16.05
N GLY A 56 8.41 35.22 -14.80
CA GLY A 56 9.55 35.66 -14.01
C GLY A 56 9.54 35.03 -12.61
N PRO A 57 10.70 34.99 -11.92
CA PRO A 57 10.78 34.46 -10.57
C PRO A 57 9.83 35.22 -9.64
N GLY A 58 9.12 34.48 -8.79
CA GLY A 58 8.09 35.00 -7.88
C GLY A 58 6.80 35.49 -8.52
N ARG A 59 6.67 35.42 -9.86
CA ARG A 59 5.47 35.85 -10.59
C ARG A 59 4.80 34.75 -11.41
N SER A 60 5.38 33.57 -11.42
CA SER A 60 4.86 32.42 -12.15
C SER A 60 5.14 31.12 -11.42
N LEU A 61 4.26 30.14 -11.62
CA LEU A 61 4.43 28.77 -11.15
C LEU A 61 4.32 27.82 -12.34
N THR A 62 5.21 26.82 -12.38
CA THR A 62 5.19 25.76 -13.39
C THR A 62 4.99 24.40 -12.73
N ALA A 63 3.79 23.85 -12.85
CA ALA A 63 3.41 22.57 -12.25
C ALA A 63 2.24 21.92 -12.99
N VAL A 64 1.95 20.65 -12.67
CA VAL A 64 0.76 19.95 -13.19
C VAL A 64 -0.54 20.55 -12.64
N ASP A 65 -0.51 20.95 -11.37
CA ASP A 65 -1.55 21.71 -10.69
C ASP A 65 -0.96 23.07 -10.32
N SER A 66 -1.40 24.12 -11.01
CA SER A 66 -0.89 25.47 -10.81
C SER A 66 -2.02 26.42 -10.49
N GLY A 67 -1.83 27.31 -9.54
CA GLY A 67 -2.74 28.42 -9.31
C GLY A 67 -2.06 29.67 -8.81
N LEU A 68 -2.70 30.80 -9.10
CA LEU A 68 -2.26 32.14 -8.73
C LEU A 68 -3.40 32.87 -8.02
N LEU A 69 -3.05 33.62 -6.99
CA LEU A 69 -3.98 34.44 -6.22
C LEU A 69 -3.70 35.92 -6.49
N SER A 70 -4.68 36.62 -7.06
CA SER A 70 -4.61 38.06 -7.28
C SER A 70 -5.53 38.80 -6.33
N SER A 71 -4.97 39.71 -5.54
CA SER A 71 -5.74 40.73 -4.82
C SER A 71 -6.28 41.76 -5.81
N LEU A 72 -7.51 42.22 -5.57
CA LEU A 72 -8.18 43.15 -6.47
C LEU A 72 -8.03 44.59 -5.98
N LEU A 73 -7.95 45.51 -6.94
CA LEU A 73 -8.00 46.94 -6.69
C LEU A 73 -9.45 47.45 -6.62
N PRO A 74 -9.71 48.58 -5.94
CA PRO A 74 -11.03 49.21 -5.90
C PRO A 74 -11.54 49.49 -7.32
N GLY A 75 -12.79 49.11 -7.62
CA GLY A 75 -13.40 49.28 -8.94
C GLY A 75 -12.90 48.32 -10.04
N GLN A 76 -11.95 47.42 -9.74
CA GLN A 76 -11.47 46.45 -10.72
C GLN A 76 -12.54 45.40 -11.05
N THR A 77 -13.01 45.38 -12.30
CA THR A 77 -14.07 44.47 -12.79
C THR A 77 -13.54 43.38 -13.73
N SER A 78 -12.25 43.45 -14.11
CA SER A 78 -11.58 42.44 -14.92
C SER A 78 -10.13 42.22 -14.49
N LEU A 79 -9.62 41.01 -14.69
CA LEU A 79 -8.24 40.62 -14.44
C LEU A 79 -7.75 39.76 -15.60
N ALA A 80 -6.48 39.89 -15.98
CA ALA A 80 -5.85 39.05 -16.99
C ALA A 80 -4.62 38.38 -16.43
N LEU A 81 -4.55 37.06 -16.60
CA LEU A 81 -3.40 36.21 -16.26
C LEU A 81 -2.95 35.48 -17.52
N TYR A 82 -1.77 34.86 -17.47
CA TYR A 82 -1.15 34.22 -18.63
C TYR A 82 -0.90 32.75 -18.35
N LEU A 83 -1.30 31.91 -19.29
CA LEU A 83 -1.07 30.47 -19.29
C LEU A 83 -0.18 30.12 -20.48
N SER A 84 0.93 29.43 -20.23
CA SER A 84 1.85 28.97 -21.28
C SER A 84 2.20 27.50 -21.11
N ALA A 85 2.48 26.85 -22.24
CA ALA A 85 3.05 25.51 -22.26
C ALA A 85 4.58 25.62 -22.10
N PRO A 86 5.19 25.04 -21.05
CA PRO A 86 6.63 24.95 -20.95
C PRO A 86 7.17 23.95 -21.98
N GLY A 87 7.99 24.43 -22.91
CA GLY A 87 8.67 23.58 -23.91
C GLY A 87 7.90 23.39 -25.23
N ASN A 88 8.28 22.34 -25.97
CA ASN A 88 7.85 22.11 -27.36
C ASN A 88 6.61 21.22 -27.49
N GLU A 89 5.79 21.09 -26.45
CA GLU A 89 4.62 20.23 -26.49
C GLU A 89 3.34 20.97 -26.12
N THR A 90 2.22 20.56 -26.71
CA THR A 90 0.90 21.10 -26.38
C THR A 90 0.45 20.59 -25.01
N VAL A 91 -0.15 21.46 -24.21
CA VAL A 91 -0.66 21.14 -22.87
C VAL A 91 -2.17 21.37 -22.84
N ALA A 92 -2.92 20.34 -22.48
CA ALA A 92 -4.37 20.41 -22.29
C ALA A 92 -4.69 20.20 -20.81
N GLY A 93 -5.65 20.97 -20.30
CA GLY A 93 -6.06 20.90 -18.91
C GLY A 93 -7.41 21.57 -18.66
N THR A 94 -7.84 21.56 -17.41
CA THR A 94 -9.05 22.26 -16.96
C THR A 94 -8.66 23.44 -16.07
N GLY A 95 -9.23 24.61 -16.34
CA GLY A 95 -9.07 25.79 -15.51
C GLY A 95 -10.36 26.18 -14.78
N VAL A 96 -10.22 26.82 -13.62
CA VAL A 96 -11.34 27.38 -12.86
C VAL A 96 -10.92 28.65 -12.14
N ILE A 97 -11.90 29.54 -11.95
CA ILE A 97 -11.71 30.79 -11.21
C ILE A 97 -12.58 30.78 -9.97
N LEU A 98 -11.97 30.93 -8.81
CA LEU A 98 -12.64 30.97 -7.53
C LEU A 98 -12.54 32.37 -6.92
N PRO A 99 -13.67 33.08 -6.74
CA PRO A 99 -13.72 34.36 -6.06
C PRO A 99 -13.84 34.19 -4.54
N TYR A 100 -13.22 35.10 -3.77
CA TYR A 100 -13.27 35.11 -2.32
C TYR A 100 -13.55 36.52 -1.78
N ALA A 101 -14.25 36.59 -0.65
CA ALA A 101 -14.63 37.85 0.01
C ALA A 101 -13.52 38.42 0.89
N SER A 102 -13.63 39.68 1.32
CA SER A 102 -12.65 40.33 2.20
C SER A 102 -12.51 39.66 3.57
N THR A 103 -13.55 38.96 4.02
CA THR A 103 -13.55 38.21 5.29
C THR A 103 -13.00 36.80 5.18
N ASP A 104 -12.80 36.28 3.96
CA ASP A 104 -12.23 34.95 3.77
C ASP A 104 -10.73 34.97 4.04
N PRO A 105 -10.17 33.95 4.73
CA PRO A 105 -8.72 33.85 4.90
C PRO A 105 -8.02 33.74 3.54
N VAL A 106 -6.79 34.26 3.44
CA VAL A 106 -6.02 34.28 2.19
C VAL A 106 -5.01 33.13 2.18
N PRO A 107 -5.23 32.06 1.38
CA PRO A 107 -4.33 30.91 1.32
C PRO A 107 -2.92 31.33 0.89
N GLY A 108 -1.90 30.87 1.62
CA GLY A 108 -0.50 31.07 1.26
C GLY A 108 0.04 32.49 1.35
N ALA A 109 -0.71 33.44 1.92
CA ALA A 109 -0.30 34.83 2.02
C ALA A 109 0.83 35.10 3.02
N CYS A 110 1.23 34.09 3.80
CA CYS A 110 2.39 34.12 4.69
C CYS A 110 3.45 33.13 4.22
N ASN A 111 3.72 33.12 2.92
CA ASN A 111 4.71 32.23 2.34
C ASN A 111 6.14 32.73 2.60
N THR A 112 6.99 31.82 3.06
CA THR A 112 8.44 32.02 3.21
C THR A 112 9.26 30.88 2.61
N GLU A 113 8.60 29.84 2.07
CA GLU A 113 9.23 28.59 1.64
C GLU A 113 9.25 28.42 0.12
N PHE A 114 8.23 28.93 -0.58
CA PHE A 114 8.07 28.75 -2.03
C PHE A 114 8.33 30.03 -2.83
N ASP A 115 8.46 29.90 -4.15
CA ASP A 115 8.88 31.00 -5.01
C ASP A 115 7.86 32.15 -5.11
N LEU A 116 6.56 31.85 -5.09
CA LEU A 116 5.50 32.86 -5.22
C LEU A 116 5.37 33.71 -3.95
N GLU A 117 5.19 35.02 -4.07
CA GLU A 117 4.97 35.89 -2.89
C GLU A 117 3.73 35.47 -2.08
N ILE A 118 2.63 35.16 -2.77
CA ILE A 118 1.45 34.50 -2.21
C ILE A 118 1.32 33.16 -2.92
N ASP A 119 1.52 32.06 -2.19
CA ASP A 119 1.47 30.72 -2.76
C ASP A 119 0.23 29.93 -2.30
N PRO A 120 -0.89 30.00 -3.03
CA PRO A 120 -2.11 29.28 -2.67
C PRO A 120 -2.03 27.78 -2.99
N ASN A 121 -0.89 27.24 -3.41
CA ASN A 121 -0.78 25.89 -3.94
C ASN A 121 -0.44 24.86 -2.87
N VAL A 122 -1.00 23.66 -3.06
CA VAL A 122 -0.58 22.46 -2.34
C VAL A 122 0.56 21.82 -3.13
N HIS A 123 1.71 21.63 -2.48
CA HIS A 123 2.88 21.00 -3.05
C HIS A 123 2.96 19.54 -2.62
N ILE A 124 3.12 18.64 -3.59
CA ILE A 124 3.22 17.20 -3.33
C ILE A 124 4.62 16.71 -3.63
N GLN A 125 5.20 15.99 -2.68
CA GLN A 125 6.43 15.23 -2.86
C GLN A 125 6.16 13.79 -2.46
N TYR A 126 6.56 12.82 -3.27
CA TYR A 126 6.35 11.42 -2.95
C TYR A 126 7.60 10.59 -3.20
N ASN A 127 7.73 9.52 -2.43
CA ASN A 127 8.66 8.43 -2.65
C ASN A 127 7.92 7.08 -2.57
N LEU A 128 8.65 5.97 -2.56
CA LEU A 128 8.06 4.62 -2.48
C LEU A 128 7.23 4.38 -1.20
N TYR A 129 7.56 5.06 -0.12
CA TYR A 129 6.97 4.86 1.19
C TYR A 129 5.84 5.85 1.46
N GLU A 130 6.10 7.14 1.26
CA GLU A 130 5.26 8.24 1.73
C GLU A 130 5.08 9.36 0.71
N THR A 131 3.93 10.03 0.79
CA THR A 131 3.53 11.21 0.04
C THR A 131 3.36 12.35 1.03
N ALA A 132 4.27 13.32 0.97
CA ALA A 132 4.24 14.55 1.76
C ALA A 132 3.48 15.64 1.01
N VAL A 133 2.49 16.22 1.68
CA VAL A 133 1.67 17.34 1.25
C VAL A 133 2.12 18.55 2.05
N ARG A 134 2.59 19.59 1.36
CA ARG A 134 3.07 20.84 1.95
C ARG A 134 2.28 22.02 1.41
N PHE A 135 2.14 23.07 2.19
CA PHE A 135 1.47 24.29 1.75
C PHE A 135 1.98 25.49 2.54
N ALA A 136 1.93 26.67 1.92
CA ALA A 136 2.32 27.90 2.60
C ALA A 136 1.26 28.30 3.64
N PRO A 137 1.64 28.83 4.81
CA PRO A 137 0.67 29.31 5.78
C PRO A 137 -0.20 30.46 5.26
N ALA A 138 -1.47 30.48 5.66
CA ALA A 138 -2.43 31.51 5.28
C ALA A 138 -2.34 32.76 6.18
N ASN A 139 -2.97 33.84 5.71
CA ASN A 139 -3.20 35.07 6.47
C ASN A 139 -4.70 35.38 6.61
N LEU A 140 -5.05 36.35 7.46
CA LEU A 140 -6.41 36.84 7.57
C LEU A 140 -6.83 37.59 6.29
N GLY A 141 -8.13 37.57 6.01
CA GLY A 141 -8.73 38.35 4.93
C GLY A 141 -8.59 39.85 5.15
N TYR A 142 -8.57 40.60 4.05
CA TYR A 142 -8.51 42.06 4.05
C TYR A 142 -9.35 42.66 2.93
N GLU A 143 -9.71 43.93 3.10
CA GLU A 143 -10.52 44.69 2.15
C GLU A 143 -9.81 44.89 0.81
N ARG A 144 -10.62 45.02 -0.24
CA ARG A 144 -10.13 45.27 -1.60
C ARG A 144 -9.28 46.54 -1.66
N GLY A 145 -8.05 46.44 -2.18
CA GLY A 145 -7.07 47.53 -2.19
C GLY A 145 -6.44 47.87 -0.84
N GLY A 146 -6.83 47.18 0.24
CA GLY A 146 -6.20 47.30 1.55
C GLY A 146 -4.84 46.60 1.60
N SER A 147 -4.04 46.96 2.61
CA SER A 147 -2.78 46.27 2.92
C SER A 147 -3.04 44.98 3.70
N PRO A 148 -2.34 43.88 3.38
CA PRO A 148 -2.47 42.63 4.14
C PRO A 148 -1.99 42.78 5.59
N PRO A 149 -2.60 42.08 6.57
CA PRO A 149 -2.10 42.03 7.93
C PRO A 149 -0.69 41.44 8.04
N ALA A 150 0.09 41.80 9.05
CA ALA A 150 1.40 41.20 9.28
C ALA A 150 1.28 39.73 9.75
N CYS A 151 2.10 38.83 9.19
CA CYS A 151 1.99 37.40 9.42
C CYS A 151 2.38 36.98 10.85
N ASP A 152 3.58 37.33 11.32
CA ASP A 152 4.14 36.80 12.57
C ASP A 152 4.54 37.90 13.56
N GLN A 153 3.68 38.94 13.68
CA GLN A 153 3.89 40.01 14.66
C GLN A 153 3.48 39.60 16.09
N ALA A 154 2.46 38.75 16.22
CA ALA A 154 1.99 38.21 17.49
C ALA A 154 1.22 36.88 17.30
N THR A 155 1.15 36.07 18.35
CA THR A 155 0.44 34.77 18.38
C THR A 155 -0.98 34.83 18.94
N GLY A 156 -1.52 36.04 19.11
CA GLY A 156 -2.86 36.26 19.69
C GLY A 156 -4.02 35.94 18.75
N ALA A 157 -5.25 35.96 19.28
CA ALA A 157 -6.47 35.65 18.53
C ALA A 157 -6.84 36.69 17.44
N ALA A 158 -6.14 37.84 17.40
CA ALA A 158 -6.30 38.86 16.37
C ALA A 158 -5.39 38.64 15.15
N THR A 159 -4.53 37.62 15.16
CA THR A 159 -3.58 37.34 14.08
C THR A 159 -3.91 36.02 13.37
N ARG A 160 -3.13 35.71 12.33
CA ARG A 160 -3.25 34.45 11.57
C ARG A 160 -3.15 33.19 12.43
N TRP A 161 -2.61 33.29 13.65
CA TRP A 161 -2.41 32.16 14.55
C TRP A 161 -3.72 31.51 15.03
N ARG A 162 -4.87 32.18 14.84
CA ARG A 162 -6.20 31.61 15.08
C ARG A 162 -6.67 30.64 13.98
N LEU A 163 -6.06 30.69 12.79
CA LEU A 163 -6.50 29.92 11.63
C LEU A 163 -6.24 28.42 11.85
N GLN A 164 -7.14 27.61 11.31
CA GLN A 164 -7.06 26.15 11.33
C GLN A 164 -7.03 25.64 9.89
N TYR A 165 -6.27 24.58 9.64
CA TYR A 165 -6.12 23.98 8.32
C TYR A 165 -6.66 22.57 8.35
N ASP A 166 -7.74 22.32 7.63
CA ASP A 166 -8.27 20.98 7.45
C ASP A 166 -7.68 20.37 6.18
N VAL A 167 -7.03 19.22 6.30
CA VAL A 167 -6.45 18.49 5.17
C VAL A 167 -7.40 17.36 4.78
N TYR A 168 -7.74 17.31 3.49
CA TYR A 168 -8.66 16.36 2.88
C TYR A 168 -7.95 15.50 1.84
N GLN A 169 -8.44 14.28 1.69
CA GLN A 169 -8.06 13.37 0.61
C GLN A 169 -9.31 12.94 -0.17
N TYR A 170 -9.17 12.84 -1.48
CA TYR A 170 -10.18 12.29 -2.38
C TYR A 170 -9.53 11.26 -3.31
N PHE A 171 -9.94 10.00 -3.17
CA PHE A 171 -9.41 8.91 -3.98
C PHE A 171 -10.17 8.81 -5.31
N LEU A 172 -9.42 8.68 -6.41
CA LEU A 172 -9.97 8.34 -7.72
C LEU A 172 -10.39 6.86 -7.75
N PRO A 173 -11.23 6.44 -8.71
CA PRO A 173 -11.53 5.03 -8.92
C PRO A 173 -10.26 4.19 -9.12
N GLU A 174 -10.21 3.01 -8.49
CA GLU A 174 -9.09 2.07 -8.61
C GLU A 174 -8.86 1.68 -10.08
N SER A 175 -7.59 1.58 -10.48
CA SER A 175 -7.17 1.25 -11.85
C SER A 175 -7.60 2.26 -12.93
N ASP A 176 -8.14 3.43 -12.58
CA ASP A 176 -8.49 4.50 -13.52
C ASP A 176 -7.41 5.59 -13.55
N LEU A 177 -6.61 5.58 -14.62
CA LEU A 177 -5.58 6.58 -14.91
C LEU A 177 -6.02 7.55 -16.03
N SER A 178 -7.32 7.73 -16.26
CA SER A 178 -7.82 8.62 -17.32
C SER A 178 -7.83 10.10 -16.90
N GLU A 179 -7.59 11.00 -17.85
CA GLU A 179 -7.72 12.45 -17.60
C GLU A 179 -9.15 12.83 -17.20
N ARG A 180 -10.15 12.13 -17.74
CA ARG A 180 -11.56 12.39 -17.47
C ARG A 180 -11.92 12.17 -16.01
N SER A 181 -11.45 11.09 -15.40
CA SER A 181 -11.74 10.79 -13.99
C SER A 181 -11.04 11.78 -13.07
N LEU A 182 -9.80 12.17 -13.41
CA LEU A 182 -9.05 13.20 -12.71
C LEU A 182 -9.76 14.56 -12.76
N PHE A 183 -10.10 15.06 -13.94
CA PHE A 183 -10.73 16.38 -14.05
C PHE A 183 -12.11 16.40 -13.40
N ALA A 184 -12.87 15.30 -13.48
CA ALA A 184 -14.11 15.18 -12.72
C ALA A 184 -13.88 15.17 -11.19
N ALA A 185 -12.80 14.55 -10.72
CA ALA A 185 -12.42 14.57 -9.30
C ALA A 185 -12.04 15.99 -8.85
N VAL A 186 -11.13 16.65 -9.56
CA VAL A 186 -10.71 18.04 -9.27
C VAL A 186 -11.90 18.99 -9.28
N GLN A 187 -12.83 18.83 -10.24
CA GLN A 187 -14.07 19.61 -10.29
C GLN A 187 -14.90 19.50 -9.02
N ARG A 188 -14.96 18.30 -8.42
CA ARG A 188 -15.68 18.08 -7.16
C ARG A 188 -14.96 18.64 -5.94
N VAL A 189 -13.63 18.81 -5.97
CA VAL A 189 -12.83 19.16 -4.78
C VAL A 189 -11.97 20.42 -4.93
N ALA A 190 -12.25 21.27 -5.91
CA ALA A 190 -11.58 22.57 -6.04
C ALA A 190 -12.15 23.64 -5.10
N GLU A 191 -13.46 23.65 -4.87
CA GLU A 191 -14.13 24.62 -4.00
C GLU A 191 -14.36 24.05 -2.60
N ARG A 192 -14.31 24.91 -1.56
CA ARG A 192 -14.59 24.58 -0.16
C ARG A 192 -15.83 23.69 0.03
N ARG A 193 -16.96 24.01 -0.62
CA ARG A 193 -18.21 23.25 -0.48
C ARG A 193 -18.05 21.83 -1.00
N GLY A 194 -17.50 21.68 -2.20
CA GLY A 194 -17.26 20.38 -2.81
C GLY A 194 -16.25 19.53 -2.03
N VAL A 195 -15.19 20.15 -1.50
CA VAL A 195 -14.22 19.47 -0.61
C VAL A 195 -14.91 18.93 0.65
N ALA A 196 -15.80 19.72 1.27
CA ALA A 196 -16.50 19.30 2.48
C ALA A 196 -17.56 18.20 2.23
N GLU A 197 -18.16 18.17 1.04
CA GLU A 197 -19.19 17.19 0.67
C GLU A 197 -18.61 15.86 0.18
N HIS A 198 -17.53 15.92 -0.61
CA HIS A 198 -16.98 14.75 -1.28
C HIS A 198 -15.62 14.29 -0.72
N GLY A 199 -14.85 15.22 -0.16
CA GLY A 199 -13.54 14.94 0.41
C GLY A 199 -13.64 14.31 1.79
N ARG A 200 -12.69 13.44 2.12
CA ARG A 200 -12.54 12.90 3.46
C ARG A 200 -11.55 13.75 4.25
N ARG A 201 -12.01 14.41 5.32
CA ARG A 201 -11.11 15.11 6.25
C ARG A 201 -10.27 14.09 7.02
N VAL A 202 -8.95 14.21 6.92
CA VAL A 202 -8.01 13.29 7.59
C VAL A 202 -7.50 13.90 8.90
N LEU A 203 -7.17 15.19 8.89
CA LEU A 203 -6.59 15.87 10.05
C LEU A 203 -6.87 17.38 10.01
N THR A 204 -6.74 18.00 11.17
CA THR A 204 -6.79 19.46 11.34
C THR A 204 -5.50 19.94 11.98
N LEU A 205 -4.78 20.84 11.31
CA LEU A 205 -3.58 21.50 11.80
C LEU A 205 -3.93 22.88 12.37
N ARG A 206 -3.23 23.26 13.42
CA ARG A 206 -3.22 24.63 13.94
C ARG A 206 -2.11 25.42 13.23
N ALA A 207 -2.17 26.74 13.32
CA ALA A 207 -1.09 27.60 12.80
C ALA A 207 0.28 27.35 13.45
N SER A 208 0.33 26.73 14.64
CA SER A 208 1.56 26.30 15.31
C SER A 208 2.12 24.97 14.85
N ASP A 209 1.30 24.17 14.19
CA ASP A 209 1.75 22.89 13.65
C ASP A 209 2.49 23.15 12.32
N PRO A 210 3.46 22.30 11.94
CA PRO A 210 4.07 22.39 10.62
C PRO A 210 2.99 22.24 9.54
N SER A 211 3.05 23.04 8.48
CA SER A 211 2.12 23.00 7.33
C SER A 211 2.43 21.82 6.38
N VAL A 212 2.60 20.64 6.98
CA VAL A 212 2.96 19.39 6.32
C VAL A 212 2.07 18.27 6.83
N ALA A 213 1.54 17.47 5.91
CA ALA A 213 0.83 16.22 6.19
C ALA A 213 1.48 15.09 5.38
N VAL A 214 1.61 13.90 5.97
CA VAL A 214 2.28 12.76 5.33
C VAL A 214 1.33 11.57 5.22
N PHE A 215 1.17 11.07 4.00
CA PHE A 215 0.25 10.00 3.63
C PHE A 215 0.99 8.81 3.03
N ASN A 216 0.36 7.65 3.00
CA ASN A 216 0.94 6.47 2.41
C ASN A 216 1.07 6.65 0.89
N SER A 217 2.26 6.39 0.33
CA SER A 217 2.40 6.37 -1.13
C SER A 217 1.80 5.11 -1.71
N ILE A 218 0.88 5.28 -2.64
CA ILE A 218 0.19 4.18 -3.29
C ILE A 218 0.39 4.32 -4.80
N PRO A 219 1.46 3.72 -5.35
CA PRO A 219 1.74 3.85 -6.77
C PRO A 219 0.56 3.35 -7.62
N GLY A 220 0.21 4.11 -8.65
CA GLY A 220 -0.90 3.81 -9.58
C GLY A 220 -2.30 4.14 -9.06
N GLN A 221 -2.45 4.57 -7.80
CA GLN A 221 -3.72 5.03 -7.25
C GLN A 221 -3.78 6.56 -7.31
N GLY A 222 -4.76 7.11 -8.03
CA GLY A 222 -4.98 8.55 -8.08
C GLY A 222 -5.55 9.07 -6.77
N VAL A 223 -4.95 10.12 -6.23
CA VAL A 223 -5.43 10.84 -5.04
C VAL A 223 -5.32 12.34 -5.27
N VAL A 224 -6.37 13.08 -4.93
CA VAL A 224 -6.38 14.54 -4.87
C VAL A 224 -6.33 14.98 -3.41
N TYR A 225 -5.34 15.80 -3.08
CA TYR A 225 -5.18 16.41 -1.76
C TYR A 225 -5.67 17.85 -1.81
N SER A 226 -6.55 18.20 -0.87
CA SER A 226 -7.10 19.56 -0.74
C SER A 226 -6.87 20.05 0.66
N VAL A 227 -6.53 21.34 0.81
CA VAL A 227 -6.39 21.99 2.11
C VAL A 227 -7.40 23.13 2.19
N VAL A 228 -8.17 23.18 3.27
CA VAL A 228 -9.12 24.27 3.52
C VAL A 228 -8.71 24.98 4.79
N VAL A 229 -8.40 26.27 4.67
CA VAL A 229 -8.14 27.14 5.82
C VAL A 229 -9.46 27.71 6.33
N ARG A 230 -9.68 27.62 7.65
CA ARG A 230 -10.87 28.11 8.35
C ARG A 230 -10.49 29.20 9.34
N ASP A 231 -11.28 30.27 9.35
CA ASP A 231 -11.28 31.27 10.40
C ASP A 231 -12.39 30.94 11.41
N PRO A 232 -12.06 30.46 12.62
CA PRO A 232 -13.06 30.09 13.62
C PRO A 232 -13.81 31.30 14.19
N LEU A 233 -13.27 32.52 14.08
CA LEU A 233 -13.89 33.72 14.63
C LEU A 233 -14.93 34.31 13.68
N LEU A 234 -14.61 34.35 12.38
CA LEU A 234 -15.51 34.85 11.34
C LEU A 234 -16.38 33.75 10.71
N ASN A 235 -16.08 32.48 11.00
CA ASN A 235 -16.71 31.30 10.40
C ASN A 235 -16.62 31.26 8.86
N THR A 236 -15.55 31.87 8.33
CA THR A 236 -15.21 31.93 6.92
C THR A 236 -14.09 30.94 6.60
N SER A 237 -13.89 30.64 5.32
CA SER A 237 -12.87 29.68 4.91
C SER A 237 -12.55 29.79 3.43
N ALA A 238 -11.30 29.51 3.07
CA ALA A 238 -10.85 29.45 1.69
C ALA A 238 -10.16 28.10 1.41
N ALA A 239 -10.27 27.66 0.15
CA ALA A 239 -9.58 26.46 -0.31
C ALA A 239 -8.24 26.83 -0.94
N TYR A 240 -7.20 26.08 -0.61
CA TYR A 240 -5.97 26.04 -1.39
C TYR A 240 -6.23 25.37 -2.75
N VAL A 241 -5.34 25.61 -3.70
CA VAL A 241 -5.35 24.93 -4.99
C VAL A 241 -5.06 23.45 -4.73
N PRO A 242 -6.00 22.54 -5.06
CA PRO A 242 -5.79 21.12 -4.81
C PRO A 242 -4.67 20.59 -5.69
N ALA A 243 -3.98 19.56 -5.22
CA ALA A 243 -2.94 18.90 -5.99
C ALA A 243 -3.20 17.41 -6.05
N HIS A 244 -2.88 16.80 -7.20
CA HIS A 244 -3.11 15.38 -7.42
C HIS A 244 -1.79 14.63 -7.62
N THR A 245 -1.82 13.34 -7.32
CA THR A 245 -0.71 12.43 -7.60
C THR A 245 -1.21 11.01 -7.78
N TYR A 246 -0.42 10.23 -8.50
CA TYR A 246 -0.58 8.78 -8.61
C TYR A 246 0.56 8.02 -7.92
N ALA A 247 1.43 8.75 -7.19
CA ALA A 247 2.67 8.23 -6.59
C ALA A 247 3.55 7.42 -7.58
N CYS A 248 3.47 7.76 -8.87
CA CYS A 248 4.23 7.20 -9.98
C CYS A 248 4.33 8.23 -11.10
N SER A 249 5.25 8.00 -12.05
CA SER A 249 5.45 8.89 -13.20
C SER A 249 4.77 8.32 -14.46
N PHE A 250 4.10 9.18 -15.23
CA PHE A 250 3.63 8.83 -16.58
C PHE A 250 4.72 8.91 -17.66
N ALA A 251 5.81 9.63 -17.38
CA ALA A 251 6.92 9.82 -18.32
C ALA A 251 7.95 8.69 -18.27
N SER A 252 7.98 7.90 -17.20
CA SER A 252 8.93 6.79 -17.04
C SER A 252 8.57 5.60 -17.93
N ALA A 253 9.50 5.17 -18.78
CA ALA A 253 9.31 4.02 -19.67
C ALA A 253 9.47 2.65 -18.99
N LEU A 254 10.20 2.58 -17.87
CA LEU A 254 10.53 1.33 -17.17
C LEU A 254 9.63 1.09 -15.95
N ASP A 255 9.45 2.11 -15.12
CA ASP A 255 8.66 2.07 -13.87
C ASP A 255 7.56 3.16 -13.92
N GLY A 256 6.74 3.15 -14.98
CA GLY A 256 5.67 4.11 -15.20
C GLY A 256 4.36 3.70 -14.51
N CYS A 257 3.40 4.63 -14.43
CA CYS A 257 2.08 4.35 -13.85
C CYS A 257 1.32 3.21 -14.57
N GLN A 258 1.59 3.00 -15.86
CA GLN A 258 0.94 1.96 -16.67
C GLN A 258 1.65 0.59 -16.59
N THR A 259 2.94 0.57 -16.23
CA THR A 259 3.74 -0.66 -16.09
C THR A 259 3.90 -1.07 -14.64
N LEU A 260 2.99 -0.61 -13.78
CA LEU A 260 3.09 -0.77 -12.34
C LEU A 260 3.26 -2.25 -11.96
N GLY A 261 4.31 -2.52 -11.17
CA GLY A 261 4.69 -3.86 -10.74
C GLY A 261 5.72 -4.52 -11.66
N ARG A 262 6.92 -4.72 -11.12
CA ARG A 262 8.02 -5.43 -11.80
C ARG A 262 7.61 -6.86 -12.15
N ILE A 263 8.09 -7.34 -13.30
CA ILE A 263 7.81 -8.71 -13.77
C ILE A 263 8.22 -9.74 -12.71
N SER A 264 9.34 -9.51 -12.03
CA SER A 264 9.82 -10.34 -10.92
C SER A 264 8.80 -10.49 -9.79
N THR A 265 8.17 -9.38 -9.38
CA THR A 265 7.11 -9.34 -8.37
C THR A 265 5.87 -10.10 -8.83
N LYS A 266 5.47 -9.93 -10.09
CA LYS A 266 4.32 -10.64 -10.70
C LYS A 266 4.54 -12.15 -10.71
N ILE A 267 5.71 -12.60 -11.15
CA ILE A 267 6.07 -14.03 -11.16
C ILE A 267 6.07 -14.58 -9.72
N PHE A 268 6.71 -13.87 -8.80
CA PHE A 268 6.82 -14.30 -7.41
C PHE A 268 5.44 -14.47 -6.74
N PHE A 269 4.59 -13.44 -6.79
CA PHE A 269 3.27 -13.51 -6.17
C PHE A 269 2.31 -14.46 -6.89
N SER A 270 2.45 -14.65 -8.20
CA SER A 270 1.66 -15.67 -8.92
C SER A 270 2.00 -17.09 -8.46
N ALA A 271 3.30 -17.40 -8.33
CA ALA A 271 3.74 -18.69 -7.80
C ALA A 271 3.30 -18.88 -6.33
N ALA A 272 3.42 -17.83 -5.52
CA ALA A 272 2.95 -17.84 -4.13
C ALA A 272 1.42 -18.01 -4.04
N GLY A 273 0.63 -17.40 -4.93
CA GLY A 273 -0.81 -17.57 -4.99
C GLY A 273 -1.24 -18.98 -5.35
N LEU A 274 -0.57 -19.62 -6.33
CA LEU A 274 -0.81 -21.02 -6.68
C LEU A 274 -0.47 -21.97 -5.52
N ALA A 275 0.68 -21.76 -4.87
CA ALA A 275 1.06 -22.51 -3.69
C ALA A 275 0.07 -22.28 -2.53
N GLY A 276 -0.34 -21.03 -2.32
CA GLY A 276 -1.31 -20.62 -1.31
C GLY A 276 -2.68 -21.26 -1.52
N LEU A 277 -3.17 -21.31 -2.75
CA LEU A 277 -4.42 -21.98 -3.10
C LEU A 277 -4.34 -23.49 -2.81
N PHE A 278 -3.21 -24.13 -3.15
CA PHE A 278 -2.98 -25.53 -2.82
C PHE A 278 -3.00 -25.77 -1.30
N ILE A 279 -2.30 -24.93 -0.52
CA ILE A 279 -2.27 -25.02 0.96
C ILE A 279 -3.66 -24.76 1.55
N CYS A 280 -4.41 -23.81 0.98
CA CYS A 280 -5.75 -23.44 1.43
C CYS A 280 -6.73 -24.62 1.43
N PHE A 281 -6.61 -25.57 0.49
CA PHE A 281 -7.52 -26.72 0.40
C PHE A 281 -6.88 -28.07 0.79
N CYS A 282 -5.56 -28.19 0.71
CA CYS A 282 -4.85 -29.46 0.86
C CYS A 282 -3.66 -29.39 1.85
N GLY A 283 -3.43 -28.26 2.52
CA GLY A 283 -2.27 -28.02 3.38
C GLY A 283 -2.08 -29.09 4.46
N HIS A 284 -3.09 -29.27 5.30
CA HIS A 284 -3.00 -30.21 6.44
C HIS A 284 -2.74 -31.66 5.99
N ARG A 285 -3.37 -32.07 4.87
CA ARG A 285 -3.15 -33.41 4.29
C ARG A 285 -1.71 -33.58 3.82
N PHE A 286 -1.15 -32.56 3.18
CA PHE A 286 0.24 -32.55 2.70
C PHE A 286 1.12 -31.70 3.62
N PHE A 287 1.15 -32.09 4.90
CA PHE A 287 1.83 -31.35 5.96
C PHE A 287 3.30 -30.97 5.64
N LYS A 288 4.04 -31.81 4.90
CA LYS A 288 5.41 -31.47 4.45
C LYS A 288 5.44 -30.24 3.53
N CYS A 289 4.51 -30.16 2.59
CA CYS A 289 4.39 -29.03 1.66
C CYS A 289 3.95 -27.78 2.40
N GLU A 290 2.99 -27.92 3.32
CA GLU A 290 2.54 -26.84 4.19
C GLU A 290 3.70 -26.24 5.01
N LEU A 291 4.45 -27.09 5.73
CA LEU A 291 5.63 -26.66 6.49
C LEU A 291 6.67 -25.97 5.60
N PHE A 292 6.93 -26.51 4.42
CA PHE A 292 7.85 -25.90 3.47
C PHE A 292 7.40 -24.49 3.09
N CYS A 293 6.13 -24.31 2.71
CA CYS A 293 5.61 -23.03 2.26
C CYS A 293 5.46 -21.99 3.39
N MET A 294 5.07 -22.42 4.60
CA MET A 294 5.01 -21.54 5.77
C MET A 294 6.42 -21.11 6.20
N GLY A 295 7.37 -22.05 6.25
CA GLY A 295 8.77 -21.75 6.55
C GLY A 295 9.43 -20.87 5.48
N PHE A 296 9.11 -21.11 4.20
CA PHE A 296 9.52 -20.27 3.07
C PHE A 296 9.01 -18.84 3.24
N SER A 297 7.71 -18.66 3.47
CA SER A 297 7.09 -17.34 3.60
C SER A 297 7.65 -16.56 4.78
N PHE A 298 7.79 -17.22 5.94
CA PHE A 298 8.36 -16.62 7.15
C PHE A 298 9.81 -16.17 6.94
N ALA A 299 10.67 -17.06 6.43
CA ALA A 299 12.08 -16.75 6.19
C ALA A 299 12.24 -15.69 5.08
N THR A 300 11.52 -15.79 3.97
CA THR A 300 11.56 -14.79 2.90
C THR A 300 11.16 -13.42 3.42
N PHE A 301 10.06 -13.29 4.17
CA PHE A 301 9.65 -11.99 4.71
C PHE A 301 10.70 -11.41 5.67
N PHE A 302 11.15 -12.21 6.65
CA PHE A 302 12.12 -11.75 7.64
C PHE A 302 13.46 -11.33 7.00
N PHE A 303 14.00 -12.15 6.10
CA PHE A 303 15.26 -11.84 5.44
C PHE A 303 15.12 -10.76 4.37
N PHE A 304 13.95 -10.61 3.74
CA PHE A 304 13.69 -9.46 2.86
C PHE A 304 13.82 -8.15 3.64
N VAL A 305 13.26 -8.08 4.85
CA VAL A 305 13.41 -6.92 5.75
C VAL A 305 14.88 -6.71 6.12
N LEU A 306 15.56 -7.77 6.59
CA LEU A 306 16.95 -7.70 7.03
C LEU A 306 17.89 -7.23 5.89
N ILE A 307 17.81 -7.86 4.72
CA ILE A 307 18.62 -7.52 3.54
C ILE A 307 18.33 -6.08 3.11
N THR A 308 17.06 -5.68 3.10
CA THR A 308 16.67 -4.31 2.68
C THR A 308 17.19 -3.24 3.65
N ARG A 309 17.22 -3.53 4.96
CA ARG A 309 17.76 -2.62 5.98
C ARG A 309 19.29 -2.56 6.00
N THR A 310 19.98 -3.64 5.63
CA THR A 310 21.43 -3.76 5.80
C THR A 310 22.22 -3.58 4.50
N THR A 311 21.58 -3.67 3.33
CA THR A 311 22.26 -3.65 2.03
C THR A 311 21.61 -2.70 1.03
N VAL A 312 22.41 -2.17 0.10
CA VAL A 312 21.96 -1.25 -0.97
C VAL A 312 21.80 -2.01 -2.31
N LEU A 313 21.31 -3.24 -2.27
CA LEU A 313 21.15 -4.08 -3.48
C LEU A 313 19.98 -3.60 -4.37
N ASP A 314 19.94 -3.96 -5.65
CA ASP A 314 18.73 -3.73 -6.45
C ASP A 314 17.56 -4.60 -5.96
N TYR A 315 16.32 -4.13 -6.13
CA TYR A 315 15.11 -4.83 -5.71
C TYR A 315 15.04 -6.28 -6.23
N ASN A 316 15.39 -6.52 -7.51
CA ASN A 316 15.32 -7.85 -8.09
C ASN A 316 16.30 -8.81 -7.41
N VAL A 317 17.50 -8.31 -7.05
CA VAL A 317 18.52 -9.09 -6.35
C VAL A 317 18.07 -9.37 -4.90
N ARG A 318 17.48 -8.39 -4.21
CA ARG A 318 16.92 -8.57 -2.86
C ARG A 318 15.81 -9.63 -2.85
N LEU A 319 14.90 -9.57 -3.82
CA LEU A 319 13.81 -10.54 -3.96
C LEU A 319 14.35 -11.95 -4.25
N ALA A 320 15.33 -12.08 -5.17
CA ALA A 320 15.95 -13.36 -5.47
C ALA A 320 16.68 -13.96 -4.26
N LEU A 321 17.49 -13.18 -3.55
CA LEU A 321 18.22 -13.64 -2.36
C LEU A 321 17.26 -14.05 -1.24
N SER A 322 16.23 -13.25 -0.96
CA SER A 322 15.22 -13.59 0.05
C SER A 322 14.40 -14.82 -0.33
N ALA A 323 14.14 -15.07 -1.61
CA ALA A 323 13.53 -16.32 -2.08
C ALA A 323 14.45 -17.53 -1.87
N VAL A 324 15.76 -17.42 -2.17
CA VAL A 324 16.75 -18.48 -1.93
C VAL A 324 16.85 -18.82 -0.43
N VAL A 325 16.94 -17.80 0.42
CA VAL A 325 16.92 -17.99 1.88
C VAL A 325 15.59 -18.55 2.36
N GLY A 326 14.48 -18.16 1.71
CA GLY A 326 13.16 -18.77 1.89
C GLY A 326 13.17 -20.28 1.68
N VAL A 327 13.76 -20.76 0.58
CA VAL A 327 13.86 -22.20 0.29
C VAL A 327 14.63 -22.92 1.41
N ALA A 328 15.73 -22.31 1.88
CA ALA A 328 16.47 -22.83 3.03
C ALA A 328 15.62 -22.86 4.30
N GLY A 329 14.87 -21.79 4.60
CA GLY A 329 13.96 -21.71 5.75
C GLY A 329 12.84 -22.75 5.72
N GLY A 330 12.21 -22.95 4.56
CA GLY A 330 11.21 -24.00 4.34
C GLY A 330 11.80 -25.40 4.54
N ALA A 331 12.98 -25.65 3.97
CA ALA A 331 13.69 -26.92 4.15
C ALA A 331 14.06 -27.16 5.62
N LEU A 332 14.56 -26.15 6.33
CA LEU A 332 14.89 -26.23 7.75
C LEU A 332 13.67 -26.57 8.62
N LEU A 333 12.52 -25.96 8.35
CA LEU A 333 11.30 -26.25 9.11
C LEU A 333 10.82 -27.69 8.88
N VAL A 334 10.84 -28.16 7.63
CA VAL A 334 10.53 -29.56 7.29
C VAL A 334 11.52 -30.53 7.93
N MET A 335 12.82 -30.21 7.90
CA MET A 335 13.87 -31.04 8.50
C MET A 335 13.76 -31.10 10.02
N SER A 336 13.41 -29.98 10.67
CA SER A 336 13.17 -29.92 12.11
C SER A 336 12.01 -30.84 12.51
N TRP A 337 10.88 -30.76 11.80
CA TRP A 337 9.77 -31.70 12.01
C TRP A 337 10.18 -33.15 11.72
N TRP A 338 10.88 -33.40 10.62
CA TRP A 338 11.31 -34.73 10.23
C TRP A 338 12.22 -35.37 11.28
N ARG A 339 13.17 -34.61 11.85
CA ARG A 339 14.20 -35.09 12.78
C ARG A 339 13.73 -35.19 14.22
N PHE A 340 12.96 -34.21 14.69
CA PHE A 340 12.57 -34.10 16.10
C PHE A 340 11.12 -34.52 16.35
N GLY A 341 10.28 -34.58 15.31
CA GLY A 341 8.84 -34.78 15.47
C GLY A 341 8.15 -33.68 16.30
N SER A 342 8.82 -32.55 16.51
CA SER A 342 8.33 -31.48 17.37
C SER A 342 7.23 -30.69 16.66
N VAL A 343 5.98 -31.04 16.98
CA VAL A 343 4.78 -30.30 16.52
C VAL A 343 4.80 -28.87 17.06
N MET A 344 5.37 -28.64 18.24
CA MET A 344 5.40 -27.33 18.89
C MET A 344 6.20 -26.29 18.10
N ALA A 345 7.37 -26.64 17.56
CA ALA A 345 8.16 -25.72 16.74
C ALA A 345 7.42 -25.31 15.47
N CYS A 346 6.64 -26.23 14.89
CA CYS A 346 5.82 -25.96 13.72
C CYS A 346 4.65 -25.03 14.05
N VAL A 347 3.93 -25.32 15.13
CA VAL A 347 2.80 -24.51 15.61
C VAL A 347 3.25 -23.08 15.94
N VAL A 348 4.48 -22.88 16.43
CA VAL A 348 5.02 -21.53 16.66
C VAL A 348 5.14 -20.73 15.38
N VAL A 349 5.79 -21.27 14.32
CA VAL A 349 5.94 -20.55 13.05
C VAL A 349 4.59 -20.27 12.40
N ILE A 350 3.71 -21.28 12.37
CA ILE A 350 2.36 -21.15 11.81
C ILE A 350 1.54 -20.13 12.60
N GLY A 351 1.60 -20.20 13.93
CA GLY A 351 0.89 -19.26 14.82
C GLY A 351 1.38 -17.83 14.70
N LEU A 352 2.68 -17.62 14.54
CA LEU A 352 3.23 -16.29 14.26
C LEU A 352 2.80 -15.76 12.89
N MET A 353 2.69 -16.60 11.85
CA MET A 353 2.21 -16.17 10.53
C MET A 353 0.75 -15.74 10.57
N LEU A 354 -0.13 -16.53 11.21
CA LEU A 354 -1.53 -16.15 11.38
C LEU A 354 -1.65 -14.91 12.29
N GLY A 355 -0.90 -14.87 13.40
CA GLY A 355 -0.86 -13.75 14.32
C GLY A 355 -0.39 -12.46 13.65
N PHE A 356 0.64 -12.53 12.82
CA PHE A 356 1.12 -11.42 11.98
C PHE A 356 0.02 -10.93 11.05
N LEU A 357 -0.68 -11.82 10.34
CA LEU A 357 -1.75 -11.44 9.42
C LEU A 357 -2.93 -10.80 10.16
N ILE A 358 -3.38 -11.38 11.28
CA ILE A 358 -4.47 -10.83 12.10
C ILE A 358 -4.08 -9.47 12.67
N ALA A 359 -2.89 -9.33 13.26
CA ALA A 359 -2.41 -8.04 13.78
C ALA A 359 -2.32 -6.99 12.68
N SER A 360 -1.85 -7.37 11.50
CA SER A 360 -1.80 -6.52 10.31
C SER A 360 -3.20 -6.07 9.88
N THR A 361 -4.19 -6.97 9.86
CA THR A 361 -5.57 -6.63 9.49
C THR A 361 -6.23 -5.68 10.47
N VAL A 362 -6.03 -5.88 11.77
CA VAL A 362 -6.60 -5.00 12.81
C VAL A 362 -6.01 -3.60 12.69
N LEU A 363 -4.70 -3.48 12.52
CA LEU A 363 -4.02 -2.19 12.38
C LEU A 363 -4.11 -1.57 10.99
N PHE A 364 -4.65 -2.28 10.00
CA PHE A 364 -5.01 -1.73 8.70
C PHE A 364 -6.35 -0.98 8.74
N THR A 365 -7.21 -1.29 9.71
CA THR A 365 -8.46 -0.54 9.94
C THR A 365 -8.16 0.87 10.50
N PRO A 366 -9.16 1.78 10.56
CA PRO A 366 -8.98 3.12 11.15
C PRO A 366 -8.44 3.11 12.60
N LEU A 367 -8.46 1.96 13.28
CA LEU A 367 -7.80 1.77 14.57
C LEU A 367 -6.29 1.99 14.50
N GLY A 368 -5.62 1.64 13.39
CA GLY A 368 -4.18 1.80 13.24
C GLY A 368 -3.72 3.25 13.08
N ASP A 369 -4.60 4.13 12.60
CA ASP A 369 -4.32 5.54 12.33
C ASP A 369 -4.56 6.47 13.55
N LEU A 370 -4.92 5.89 14.70
CA LEU A 370 -5.05 6.64 15.95
C LEU A 370 -3.74 7.35 16.30
N ASP A 371 -3.85 8.58 16.82
CA ASP A 371 -2.70 9.42 17.18
C ASP A 371 -1.71 8.72 18.13
N LEU A 372 -2.20 7.84 19.00
CA LEU A 372 -1.38 7.03 19.91
C LEU A 372 -0.39 6.13 19.16
N PHE A 373 -0.85 5.44 18.10
CA PHE A 373 -0.02 4.52 17.31
C PHE A 373 0.89 5.24 16.32
N ARG A 374 0.47 6.43 15.87
CA ARG A 374 1.23 7.27 14.95
C ARG A 374 2.40 7.99 15.67
N ARG A 375 2.13 8.56 16.84
CA ARG A 375 3.16 9.30 17.62
C ARG A 375 4.11 8.39 18.41
N SER A 376 3.71 7.16 18.75
CA SER A 376 4.54 6.23 19.51
C SER A 376 4.76 4.90 18.78
N ALA A 377 5.93 4.75 18.18
CA ALA A 377 6.35 3.50 17.54
C ALA A 377 6.39 2.32 18.53
N ALA A 378 6.79 2.57 19.78
CA ALA A 378 6.85 1.55 20.82
C ALA A 378 5.45 0.97 21.10
N VAL A 379 4.44 1.84 21.26
CA VAL A 379 3.06 1.39 21.53
C VAL A 379 2.51 0.57 20.36
N PHE A 380 2.78 0.98 19.12
CA PHE A 380 2.38 0.20 17.95
C PHE A 380 3.03 -1.19 17.92
N TRP A 381 4.35 -1.31 18.09
CA TRP A 381 5.02 -2.61 18.01
C TRP A 381 4.66 -3.52 19.18
N VAL A 382 4.50 -2.97 20.39
CA VAL A 382 4.04 -3.75 21.55
C VAL A 382 2.64 -4.30 21.31
N THR A 383 1.70 -3.46 20.85
CA THR A 383 0.33 -3.92 20.55
C THR A 383 0.29 -4.94 19.42
N PHE A 384 1.05 -4.72 18.34
CA PHE A 384 1.21 -5.68 17.25
C PHE A 384 1.71 -7.04 17.76
N CYS A 385 2.79 -7.05 18.54
CA CYS A 385 3.36 -8.26 19.12
C CYS A 385 2.40 -8.94 20.11
N CYS A 386 1.68 -8.17 20.93
CA CYS A 386 0.67 -8.71 21.83
C CYS A 386 -0.43 -9.46 21.06
N ILE A 387 -0.98 -8.86 19.99
CA ILE A 387 -1.99 -9.54 19.16
C ILE A 387 -1.41 -10.82 18.54
N ALA A 388 -0.19 -10.76 17.98
CA ALA A 388 0.45 -11.92 17.37
C ALA A 388 0.71 -13.06 18.37
N VAL A 389 1.19 -12.74 19.57
CA VAL A 389 1.43 -13.73 20.65
C VAL A 389 0.12 -14.29 21.20
N MET A 390 -0.92 -13.48 21.33
CA MET A 390 -2.25 -13.95 21.75
C MET A 390 -2.80 -15.01 20.78
N VAL A 391 -2.69 -14.76 19.47
CA VAL A 391 -3.08 -15.74 18.44
C VAL A 391 -2.23 -17.01 18.56
N LEU A 392 -0.91 -16.88 18.73
CA LEU A 392 -0.03 -18.03 18.94
C LEU A 392 -0.46 -18.87 20.15
N MET A 393 -0.78 -18.25 21.29
CA MET A 393 -1.21 -18.95 22.51
C MET A 393 -2.53 -19.72 22.29
N LEU A 394 -3.47 -19.14 21.53
CA LEU A 394 -4.70 -19.82 21.14
C LEU A 394 -4.42 -21.04 20.24
N LEU A 395 -3.48 -20.90 19.30
CA LEU A 395 -3.09 -21.99 18.40
C LEU A 395 -2.36 -23.12 19.13
N VAL A 396 -1.56 -22.81 20.15
CA VAL A 396 -0.94 -23.83 21.02
C VAL A 396 -2.00 -24.64 21.77
N ARG A 397 -3.10 -24.00 22.19
CA ARG A 397 -4.21 -24.68 22.86
C ARG A 397 -4.91 -25.69 21.93
N TRP A 398 -5.16 -25.32 20.67
CA TRP A 398 -5.83 -26.15 19.66
C TRP A 398 -5.00 -26.25 18.37
N PRO A 399 -3.91 -27.05 18.37
CA PRO A 399 -2.90 -27.00 17.30
C PRO A 399 -3.41 -27.52 15.95
N ARG A 400 -4.30 -28.53 15.95
CA ARG A 400 -4.87 -29.08 14.72
C ARG A 400 -5.80 -28.08 14.04
N GLU A 401 -6.82 -27.64 14.77
CA GLU A 401 -7.82 -26.68 14.28
C GLU A 401 -7.16 -25.37 13.86
N GLY A 402 -6.22 -24.90 14.69
CA GLY A 402 -5.41 -23.72 14.44
C GLY A 402 -4.55 -23.82 13.19
N ASN A 403 -3.95 -24.98 12.94
CA ASN A 403 -3.16 -25.19 11.72
C ASN A 403 -4.04 -25.18 10.46
N ILE A 404 -5.18 -25.90 10.50
CA ILE A 404 -6.13 -25.93 9.38
C ILE A 404 -6.70 -24.53 9.09
N ALA A 405 -7.05 -23.78 10.14
CA ALA A 405 -7.51 -22.40 10.00
C ALA A 405 -6.42 -21.50 9.39
N THR A 406 -5.17 -21.64 9.84
CA THR A 406 -4.04 -20.87 9.28
C THR A 406 -3.84 -21.18 7.80
N CYS A 407 -3.88 -22.46 7.42
CA CYS A 407 -3.77 -22.87 6.02
C CYS A 407 -4.87 -22.22 5.16
N GLY A 408 -6.11 -22.22 5.64
CA GLY A 408 -7.24 -21.58 4.98
C GLY A 408 -7.03 -20.07 4.80
N VAL A 409 -6.79 -19.35 5.90
CA VAL A 409 -6.74 -17.88 5.92
C VAL A 409 -5.49 -17.33 5.23
N VAL A 410 -4.29 -17.84 5.57
CA VAL A 410 -3.02 -17.37 5.00
C VAL A 410 -2.89 -17.82 3.54
N GLY A 411 -3.31 -19.05 3.22
CA GLY A 411 -3.33 -19.55 1.85
C GLY A 411 -4.27 -18.75 0.95
N ALA A 412 -5.45 -18.39 1.44
CA ALA A 412 -6.39 -17.53 0.72
C ALA A 412 -5.85 -16.09 0.57
N TYR A 413 -5.16 -15.55 1.57
CA TYR A 413 -4.54 -14.22 1.46
C TYR A 413 -3.43 -14.19 0.41
N ALA A 414 -2.66 -15.27 0.24
CA ALA A 414 -1.67 -15.36 -0.83
C ALA A 414 -2.31 -15.27 -2.23
N VAL A 415 -3.56 -15.75 -2.41
CA VAL A 415 -4.33 -15.56 -3.64
C VAL A 415 -4.69 -14.09 -3.85
N VAL A 416 -5.09 -13.37 -2.79
CA VAL A 416 -5.34 -11.93 -2.86
C VAL A 416 -4.08 -11.17 -3.29
N LEU A 417 -2.91 -11.51 -2.73
CA LEU A 417 -1.64 -10.92 -3.13
C LEU A 417 -1.27 -11.22 -4.60
N ALA A 418 -1.61 -12.41 -5.09
CA ALA A 418 -1.40 -12.77 -6.49
C ALA A 418 -2.29 -11.93 -7.43
N VAL A 419 -3.56 -11.75 -7.09
CA VAL A 419 -4.47 -10.88 -7.85
C VAL A 419 -3.98 -9.43 -7.81
N ASN A 420 -3.52 -8.96 -6.66
CA ASN A 420 -2.96 -7.61 -6.49
C ASN A 420 -1.78 -7.31 -7.44
N ALA A 421 -1.03 -8.34 -7.82
CA ALA A 421 0.10 -8.15 -8.74
C ALA A 421 -0.34 -7.75 -10.17
N TYR A 422 -1.61 -7.94 -10.51
CA TYR A 422 -2.18 -7.62 -11.83
C TYR A 422 -3.27 -6.55 -11.79
N VAL A 423 -4.04 -6.51 -10.71
CA VAL A 423 -5.11 -5.53 -10.49
C VAL A 423 -4.81 -4.81 -9.19
N TYR A 424 -4.77 -3.48 -9.21
CA TYR A 424 -4.55 -2.73 -7.99
C TYR A 424 -5.67 -3.02 -6.97
N THR A 425 -5.30 -3.32 -5.71
CA THR A 425 -6.23 -3.41 -4.58
C THR A 425 -5.55 -2.88 -3.31
N SER A 426 -6.33 -2.22 -2.46
CA SER A 426 -5.86 -1.74 -1.16
C SER A 426 -5.49 -2.89 -0.21
N LEU A 427 -5.99 -4.12 -0.43
CA LEU A 427 -5.79 -5.25 0.48
C LEU A 427 -4.33 -5.71 0.62
N SER A 428 -3.50 -5.50 -0.39
CA SER A 428 -2.07 -5.80 -0.28
C SER A 428 -1.35 -4.94 0.78
N TYR A 429 -1.91 -3.76 1.06
CA TYR A 429 -1.39 -2.84 2.07
C TYR A 429 -1.62 -3.30 3.50
N ILE A 430 -2.44 -4.34 3.73
CA ILE A 430 -2.52 -5.02 5.03
C ILE A 430 -1.10 -5.43 5.48
N THR A 431 -0.36 -6.14 4.63
CA THR A 431 1.01 -6.55 4.96
C THR A 431 2.07 -5.55 4.49
N LEU A 432 1.82 -4.80 3.40
CA LEU A 432 2.81 -3.82 2.93
C LEU A 432 2.96 -2.62 3.88
N ASN A 433 1.92 -2.17 4.59
CA ASN A 433 2.07 -1.09 5.57
C ASN A 433 3.00 -1.50 6.73
N ILE A 434 2.87 -2.73 7.21
CA ILE A 434 3.79 -3.29 8.22
C ILE A 434 5.21 -3.38 7.65
N LEU A 435 5.35 -3.84 6.41
CA LEU A 435 6.65 -3.88 5.74
C LEU A 435 7.26 -2.47 5.60
N LYS A 436 6.51 -1.48 5.15
CA LYS A 436 6.97 -0.09 5.03
C LYS A 436 7.40 0.47 6.38
N ARG A 437 6.64 0.19 7.45
CA ARG A 437 7.01 0.58 8.82
C ARG A 437 8.25 -0.14 9.33
N LEU A 438 8.48 -1.41 8.94
CA LEU A 438 9.70 -2.14 9.25
C LEU A 438 10.90 -1.62 8.47
N LEU A 439 10.72 -0.97 7.32
CA LEU A 439 11.79 -0.51 6.44
C LEU A 439 12.12 0.98 6.60
N ASN A 440 11.16 1.81 6.97
CA ASN A 440 11.31 3.25 7.12
C ASN A 440 10.82 3.70 8.50
N ASP A 441 11.72 4.27 9.29
CA ASP A 441 11.43 4.73 10.66
C ASP A 441 10.48 5.95 10.66
N ASN A 442 10.53 6.77 9.60
CA ASN A 442 9.64 7.94 9.42
C ASN A 442 8.21 7.54 9.05
N PHE A 443 7.98 6.29 8.62
CA PHE A 443 6.64 5.80 8.27
C PHE A 443 5.69 5.75 9.47
N SER A 444 6.20 5.88 10.70
CA SER A 444 5.38 5.97 11.90
C SER A 444 4.39 7.14 11.87
N LEU A 445 4.69 8.23 11.16
CA LEU A 445 3.86 9.44 11.10
C LEU A 445 2.82 9.44 9.97
N VAL A 446 2.79 8.39 9.16
CA VAL A 446 2.03 8.32 7.92
C VAL A 446 0.58 7.91 8.17
N PHE A 447 -0.38 8.59 7.54
CA PHE A 447 -1.77 8.13 7.47
C PHE A 447 -1.91 7.01 6.46
N THR A 448 -2.50 5.88 6.87
CA THR A 448 -2.56 4.64 6.09
C THR A 448 -3.96 4.25 5.65
N ASP A 449 -4.99 4.96 6.12
CA ASP A 449 -6.38 4.67 5.81
C ASP A 449 -6.76 4.99 4.36
N VAL A 450 -7.19 3.95 3.63
CA VAL A 450 -7.64 3.98 2.25
C VAL A 450 -9.10 3.52 2.21
N PRO A 451 -10.01 4.26 1.55
CA PRO A 451 -11.40 3.84 1.43
C PRO A 451 -11.51 2.59 0.55
N PHE A 452 -12.24 1.58 1.01
CA PHE A 452 -12.54 0.40 0.21
C PHE A 452 -13.40 0.76 -1.00
N GLN A 453 -12.99 0.25 -2.17
CA GLN A 453 -13.76 0.37 -3.40
C GLN A 453 -14.34 -0.98 -3.83
N GLY A 454 -15.01 -1.03 -4.99
CA GLY A 454 -15.72 -2.21 -5.46
C GLY A 454 -14.84 -3.46 -5.59
N ILE A 455 -13.60 -3.31 -6.07
CA ILE A 455 -12.64 -4.41 -6.23
C ILE A 455 -12.22 -4.95 -4.85
N ASP A 456 -11.99 -4.06 -3.89
CA ASP A 456 -11.67 -4.46 -2.52
C ASP A 456 -12.80 -5.27 -1.87
N TYR A 457 -14.06 -4.82 -1.99
CA TYR A 457 -15.20 -5.59 -1.48
C TYR A 457 -15.28 -6.97 -2.13
N ALA A 458 -15.10 -7.06 -3.45
CA ALA A 458 -15.06 -8.33 -4.15
C ALA A 458 -13.92 -9.22 -3.64
N LEU A 459 -12.72 -8.70 -3.47
CA LEU A 459 -11.57 -9.49 -3.00
C LEU A 459 -11.67 -9.88 -1.52
N ILE A 460 -12.27 -9.05 -0.66
CA ILE A 460 -12.60 -9.43 0.72
C ILE A 460 -13.56 -10.62 0.72
N THR A 461 -14.61 -10.59 -0.12
CA THR A 461 -15.54 -11.73 -0.21
C THR A 461 -14.85 -13.00 -0.69
N VAL A 462 -14.00 -12.90 -1.71
CA VAL A 462 -13.19 -14.02 -2.21
C VAL A 462 -12.28 -14.56 -1.12
N TRP A 463 -11.60 -13.67 -0.38
CA TRP A 463 -10.68 -14.06 0.70
C TRP A 463 -11.40 -14.81 1.82
N VAL A 464 -12.53 -14.29 2.29
CA VAL A 464 -13.34 -14.91 3.35
C VAL A 464 -13.92 -16.25 2.88
N VAL A 465 -14.50 -16.30 1.67
CA VAL A 465 -15.08 -17.53 1.12
C VAL A 465 -14.01 -18.60 0.94
N LEU A 466 -12.86 -18.27 0.34
CA LEU A 466 -11.75 -19.22 0.18
C LEU A 466 -11.24 -19.70 1.54
N GLY A 467 -11.05 -18.80 2.51
CA GLY A 467 -10.58 -19.15 3.84
C GLY A 467 -11.53 -20.09 4.59
N VAL A 468 -12.83 -19.79 4.58
CA VAL A 468 -13.86 -20.61 5.23
C VAL A 468 -14.05 -21.94 4.51
N CYS A 469 -14.19 -21.94 3.18
CA CYS A 469 -14.33 -23.17 2.41
C CYS A 469 -13.10 -24.07 2.55
N GLY A 470 -11.90 -23.49 2.52
CA GLY A 470 -10.64 -24.20 2.72
C GLY A 470 -10.56 -24.84 4.10
N ALA A 471 -10.84 -24.09 5.17
CA ALA A 471 -10.85 -24.60 6.53
C ALA A 471 -11.91 -25.70 6.72
N VAL A 472 -13.17 -25.47 6.31
CA VAL A 472 -14.26 -26.45 6.45
C VAL A 472 -13.96 -27.73 5.68
N LEU A 473 -13.47 -27.63 4.44
CA LEU A 473 -13.13 -28.79 3.62
C LEU A 473 -12.00 -29.62 4.27
N GLN A 474 -10.95 -28.97 4.77
CA GLN A 474 -9.85 -29.65 5.45
C GLN A 474 -10.32 -30.30 6.75
N LEU A 475 -11.13 -29.62 7.56
CA LEU A 475 -11.70 -30.19 8.78
C LEU A 475 -12.55 -31.42 8.50
N TYR A 476 -13.39 -31.35 7.47
CA TYR A 476 -14.25 -32.47 7.07
C TYR A 476 -13.45 -33.67 6.59
N ARG A 477 -12.47 -33.46 5.68
CA ARG A 477 -11.66 -34.54 5.09
C ARG A 477 -10.76 -35.23 6.11
N GLU A 478 -10.28 -34.49 7.10
CA GLU A 478 -9.29 -34.98 8.05
C GLU A 478 -9.93 -35.48 9.36
N ARG A 479 -11.27 -35.38 9.53
CA ARG A 479 -11.99 -35.71 10.77
C ARG A 479 -11.64 -37.09 11.36
N SER A 480 -11.45 -38.09 10.50
CA SER A 480 -11.15 -39.48 10.89
C SER A 480 -9.66 -39.82 10.95
N ARG A 481 -8.78 -38.84 10.71
CA ARG A 481 -7.32 -39.03 10.69
C ARG A 481 -6.66 -38.56 11.99
N PRO A 482 -5.44 -39.05 12.30
CA PRO A 482 -4.69 -38.57 13.46
C PRO A 482 -4.44 -37.05 13.39
N PHE A 483 -4.32 -36.40 14.55
CA PHE A 483 -4.23 -34.94 14.67
C PHE A 483 -3.08 -34.31 13.89
N PHE A 484 -1.95 -35.02 13.76
CA PHE A 484 -0.83 -34.67 12.90
C PHE A 484 -0.23 -35.96 12.35
N PRO A 485 0.38 -35.93 11.15
CA PRO A 485 1.10 -37.09 10.65
C PRO A 485 2.28 -37.43 11.57
N PRO A 486 2.50 -38.71 11.89
CA PRO A 486 3.64 -39.14 12.70
C PRO A 486 4.97 -38.81 12.00
N SER A 487 6.02 -38.53 12.78
CA SER A 487 7.31 -38.15 12.19
C SER A 487 7.96 -39.37 11.52
N PRO A 488 8.44 -39.24 10.26
CA PRO A 488 9.01 -40.37 9.53
C PRO A 488 10.24 -40.96 10.22
N TYR A 489 11.05 -40.15 10.91
CA TYR A 489 12.20 -40.63 11.65
C TYR A 489 11.82 -41.46 12.88
N LEU A 490 10.82 -41.02 13.67
CA LEU A 490 10.35 -41.81 14.82
C LEU A 490 9.66 -43.09 14.35
N MET A 491 8.88 -43.03 13.26
CA MET A 491 8.33 -44.24 12.64
C MET A 491 9.43 -45.19 12.17
N TRP A 492 10.48 -44.69 11.54
CA TRP A 492 11.62 -45.50 11.11
C TRP A 492 12.35 -46.12 12.31
N LEU A 493 12.53 -45.37 13.40
CA LEU A 493 13.16 -45.88 14.61
C LEU A 493 12.32 -46.98 15.26
N GLN A 494 11.00 -46.76 15.39
CA GLN A 494 10.04 -47.75 15.88
C GLN A 494 10.02 -49.00 14.99
N GLU A 495 10.03 -48.85 13.67
CA GLU A 495 10.06 -49.98 12.74
C GLU A 495 11.40 -50.72 12.80
N ARG A 496 12.51 -50.02 13.02
CA ARG A 496 13.83 -50.62 13.22
C ARG A 496 13.91 -51.39 14.53
N GLU A 497 13.32 -50.88 15.61
CA GLU A 497 13.22 -51.58 16.89
C GLU A 497 12.30 -52.79 16.76
N ARG A 498 11.14 -52.64 16.11
CA ARG A 498 10.23 -53.74 15.79
C ARG A 498 10.94 -54.85 15.01
N ARG A 499 11.74 -54.51 13.99
CA ARG A 499 12.55 -55.49 13.25
C ARG A 499 13.58 -56.19 14.13
N LYS A 500 14.12 -55.55 15.17
CA LYS A 500 15.06 -56.20 16.10
C LYS A 500 14.37 -57.13 17.09
N THR A 501 13.17 -56.78 17.56
CA THR A 501 12.46 -57.53 18.61
C THR A 501 11.50 -58.59 18.07
N ASN A 502 10.99 -58.40 16.86
CA ASN A 502 10.10 -59.35 16.21
C ASN A 502 10.91 -60.43 15.50
N VAL A 503 11.12 -61.56 16.18
CA VAL A 503 11.84 -62.73 15.64
C VAL A 503 11.12 -63.32 14.42
N LEU A 504 9.80 -63.12 14.31
CA LEU A 504 8.97 -63.55 13.17
C LEU A 504 8.98 -62.54 12.00
N ASP A 505 9.81 -61.49 12.06
CA ASP A 505 9.95 -60.58 10.93
C ASP A 505 10.60 -61.32 9.74
N PRO A 506 10.01 -61.32 8.54
CA PRO A 506 10.56 -62.00 7.37
C PRO A 506 12.01 -61.60 7.08
N SER A 507 12.41 -60.38 7.46
CA SER A 507 13.78 -59.89 7.31
C SER A 507 14.85 -60.67 8.08
N HIS A 508 14.50 -61.38 9.17
CA HIS A 508 15.40 -62.31 9.88
C HIS A 508 15.55 -63.66 9.17
N HIS A 509 14.55 -64.04 8.37
CA HIS A 509 14.56 -65.28 7.60
C HIS A 509 15.13 -65.10 6.19
N PHE A 510 15.52 -63.88 5.81
CA PHE A 510 16.23 -63.63 4.56
C PHE A 510 17.71 -64.06 4.68
N PRO A 511 18.17 -65.02 3.85
CA PRO A 511 19.56 -65.45 3.86
C PRO A 511 20.51 -64.28 3.56
N SER A 512 21.64 -64.24 4.28
CA SER A 512 22.67 -63.21 4.12
C SER A 512 23.10 -63.08 2.65
N LEU A 513 23.46 -61.87 2.20
CA LEU A 513 23.97 -61.64 0.85
C LEU A 513 25.03 -62.65 0.39
N PRO A 514 26.06 -63.00 1.19
CA PRO A 514 27.02 -64.02 0.80
C PRO A 514 26.40 -65.41 0.63
N SER A 515 25.46 -65.82 1.50
CA SER A 515 24.77 -67.11 1.34
C SER A 515 23.86 -67.15 0.10
N ARG A 516 23.25 -66.03 -0.29
CA ARG A 516 22.50 -65.92 -1.55
C ARG A 516 23.38 -65.97 -2.79
N VAL A 517 24.54 -65.30 -2.74
CA VAL A 517 25.52 -65.34 -3.84
C VAL A 517 26.11 -66.75 -3.96
N LEU A 518 26.40 -67.41 -2.85
CA LEU A 518 26.94 -68.76 -2.82
C LEU A 518 25.90 -69.82 -3.22
N ALA A 519 24.61 -69.61 -2.88
CA ALA A 519 23.51 -70.44 -3.36
C ALA A 519 23.29 -70.27 -4.88
N ARG A 520 23.34 -69.05 -5.41
CA ARG A 520 23.30 -68.80 -6.86
C ARG A 520 24.52 -69.37 -7.59
N ALA A 521 25.71 -69.28 -7.00
CA ALA A 521 26.92 -69.88 -7.55
C ALA A 521 26.83 -71.42 -7.55
N ARG A 522 26.27 -72.03 -6.50
CA ARG A 522 26.01 -73.48 -6.45
C ARG A 522 24.94 -73.94 -7.44
N GLN A 523 23.91 -73.12 -7.68
CA GLN A 523 22.90 -73.39 -8.72
C GLN A 523 23.48 -73.32 -10.13
N LEU A 524 24.55 -72.54 -10.36
CA LEU A 524 25.26 -72.50 -11.64
C LEU A 524 26.20 -73.70 -11.85
N THR A 525 26.60 -74.41 -10.78
CA THR A 525 27.50 -75.58 -10.86
C THR A 525 26.79 -76.93 -10.75
N GLN A 526 25.50 -76.97 -10.38
CA GLN A 526 24.71 -78.20 -10.33
C GLN A 526 23.94 -78.42 -11.64
N ARG A 527 24.03 -79.62 -12.22
CA ARG A 527 23.14 -80.06 -13.31
C ARG A 527 21.71 -80.18 -12.76
N ALA A 528 20.75 -79.71 -13.55
CA ALA A 528 19.33 -79.74 -13.22
C ALA A 528 18.83 -81.16 -12.95
N GLU A 529 18.43 -81.43 -11.71
CA GLU A 529 17.53 -82.55 -11.37
C GLU A 529 16.07 -82.07 -11.43
N PRO A 530 15.12 -82.95 -11.78
CA PRO A 530 13.73 -82.57 -12.02
C PRO A 530 13.03 -82.14 -10.72
N ALA A 531 12.18 -81.13 -10.85
CA ALA A 531 11.47 -80.49 -9.75
C ALA A 531 10.59 -81.49 -8.97
N GLY A 532 11.02 -81.84 -7.76
CA GLY A 532 10.16 -82.40 -6.73
C GLY A 532 9.33 -81.29 -6.07
N GLU A 533 8.04 -81.56 -5.85
CA GLU A 533 7.04 -80.66 -5.29
C GLU A 533 7.54 -79.94 -4.02
N HIS A 534 7.69 -78.62 -4.11
CA HIS A 534 7.76 -77.76 -2.94
C HIS A 534 6.34 -77.29 -2.60
N THR A 535 5.70 -77.98 -1.65
CA THR A 535 4.57 -77.42 -0.91
C THR A 535 5.06 -76.20 -0.12
N PRO A 536 4.46 -75.00 -0.29
CA PRO A 536 4.81 -73.85 0.52
C PRO A 536 4.25 -74.04 1.92
N LEU A 537 5.14 -74.18 2.91
CA LEU A 537 4.79 -74.05 4.32
C LEU A 537 4.31 -72.61 4.55
N LEU A 538 3.02 -72.47 4.84
CA LEU A 538 2.45 -71.33 5.56
C LEU A 538 3.09 -71.26 6.94
N LEU A 539 3.97 -70.28 7.17
CA LEU A 539 4.22 -69.63 8.46
C LEU A 539 5.11 -68.40 8.28
#